data_AF-A0A961VQZ8-F1
#
_entry.id   AF-A0A961VQZ8-F1
#
_cell.length_a   1.000
_cell.length_b   1.000
_cell.length_c   1.000
_cell.angle_alpha   90.00
_cell.angle_beta   90.00
_cell.angle_gamma   90.00
#
_symmetry.space_group_name_H-M   'P 1'
#
loop_
_entity.id
_entity.type
_entity.pdbx_description
1 polymer ?
#
loop_
_entity_poly.entity_id
_entity_poly.type
_entity_poly.pdbx_seq_one_letter_code
_entity_poly.pdbx_strand_id
1 'polypeptide(L)' 'MIRKLKSGESRLYSRKPDARTGKRRNLGTFPSREAAEKHEREIQYFKRRGGDQAVKP' A
#
# COMPACT_ATOMS: atom_id res chain seq x y z
N MET A 1 -3.94 0.30 -3.88
CA MET A 1 -5.29 -0.33 -3.91
C MET A 1 -5.89 -0.26 -2.53
N ILE A 2 -6.98 0.49 -2.34
CA ILE A 2 -7.56 0.70 -1.00
C ILE A 2 -8.84 -0.12 -0.86
N ARG A 3 -8.95 -0.90 0.22
CA ARG A 3 -10.13 -1.69 0.57
C ARG A 3 -10.70 -1.20 1.90
N LYS A 4 -12.00 -0.92 1.94
CA LYS A 4 -12.72 -0.61 3.18
C LYS A 4 -12.95 -1.88 4.00
N LEU A 5 -12.67 -1.82 5.30
CA LEU A 5 -12.90 -2.89 6.27
C LEU A 5 -14.27 -2.74 6.93
N LYS A 6 -14.77 -3.83 7.51
CA LYS A 6 -16.00 -3.82 8.31
C LYS A 6 -15.87 -2.94 9.56
N SER A 7 -14.65 -2.73 10.06
CA SER A 7 -14.32 -1.82 11.16
C SER A 7 -14.47 -0.33 10.81
N GLY A 8 -14.72 0.02 9.54
CA GLY A 8 -14.77 1.40 9.05
C GLY A 8 -13.41 1.92 8.54
N GLU A 9 -12.33 1.24 8.89
CA GLU A 9 -10.97 1.55 8.43
C GLU A 9 -10.75 1.22 6.95
N SER A 10 -9.66 1.75 6.40
CA SER A 10 -9.23 1.56 5.01
C SER A 10 -7.85 0.91 4.95
N ARG A 11 -7.75 -0.25 4.30
CA ARG A 11 -6.49 -0.99 4.13
C ARG A 11 -5.89 -0.75 2.76
N LEU A 12 -4.64 -0.33 2.71
CA LEU A 12 -3.88 -0.18 1.47
C LEU A 12 -3.15 -1.48 1.14
N TYR A 13 -3.37 -1.99 -0.06
CA TYR A 13 -2.66 -3.12 -0.64
C TYR A 13 -1.76 -2.68 -1.79
N SER A 14 -0.67 -3.44 -1.99
CA SER A 14 0.20 -3.32 -3.15
C SER A 14 -0.58 -3.53 -4.45
N ARG A 15 -0.20 -2.78 -5.50
CA ARG A 15 -0.79 -2.94 -6.84
C ARG A 15 -0.45 -4.30 -7.44
N LYS A 16 0.85 -4.64 -7.41
CA LYS A 16 1.36 -5.92 -7.88
C LYS A 16 1.28 -6.96 -6.75
N PRO A 17 0.86 -8.20 -7.05
CA PRO A 17 1.00 -9.31 -6.12
C PRO A 17 2.47 -9.63 -5.91
N ASP A 18 2.77 -10.22 -4.76
CA ASP A 18 4.07 -10.80 -4.46
C ASP A 18 4.33 -11.99 -5.39
N ALA A 19 5.49 -12.01 -6.05
CA ALA A 19 5.81 -13.05 -7.04
C ALA A 19 5.98 -14.45 -6.43
N ARG A 20 6.32 -14.54 -5.13
CA ARG A 20 6.55 -15.79 -4.42
C ARG A 20 5.26 -16.39 -3.88
N THR A 21 4.32 -15.55 -3.43
CA THR A 21 3.10 -16.02 -2.75
C THR A 21 1.81 -15.77 -3.53
N GLY A 22 1.85 -14.98 -4.60
CA GLY A 22 0.67 -14.54 -5.35
C GLY A 22 -0.23 -13.56 -4.58
N LYS A 23 0.09 -13.22 -3.33
CA LYS A 23 -0.74 -12.37 -2.46
C LYS A 23 -0.31 -10.91 -2.57
N ARG A 24 -1.27 -9.99 -2.46
CA ARG A 24 -0.96 -8.56 -2.36
C ARG A 24 -0.49 -8.23 -0.94
N ARG A 25 0.57 -7.44 -0.83
CA ARG A 25 1.13 -7.03 0.46
C ARG A 25 0.25 -5.96 1.08
N ASN A 26 0.02 -6.06 2.38
CA ASN A 26 -0.59 -4.99 3.17
C ASN A 26 0.46 -3.89 3.37
N LEU A 27 0.15 -2.68 2.90
CA LEU A 27 1.02 -1.50 2.99
C LEU A 27 0.60 -0.56 4.13
N GLY A 28 -0.48 -0.88 4.86
CA GLY A 28 -0.96 -0.09 5.98
C GLY A 28 -2.47 -0.18 6.15
N THR A 29 -2.94 0.04 7.38
CA THR A 29 -4.37 0.24 7.69
C THR A 29 -4.53 1.65 8.22
N PHE A 30 -5.50 2.37 7.68
CA PHE A 30 -5.72 3.79 7.93
C PHE A 30 -7.15 4.02 8.43
N PRO A 31 -7.37 5.03 9.29
CA PRO A 31 -8.70 5.31 9.82
C PRO A 31 -9.68 5.82 8.74
N SER A 32 -9.17 6.46 7.68
CA SER A 32 -9.97 6.98 6.59
C SER A 32 -9.40 6.63 5.22
N ARG A 33 -10.24 6.73 4.19
CA ARG A 33 -9.83 6.54 2.80
C ARG A 33 -8.82 7.61 2.36
N GLU A 34 -9.04 8.85 2.77
CA GLU A 34 -8.15 9.99 2.44
C GLU A 34 -6.73 9.78 2.99
N ALA A 35 -6.61 9.28 4.23
CA ALA A 35 -5.31 8.95 4.81
C ALA A 35 -4.58 7.86 4.00
N ALA A 36 -5.31 6.83 3.56
CA ALA A 36 -4.75 5.79 2.70
C ALA A 36 -4.36 6.31 1.30
N GLU A 37 -5.11 7.25 0.73
CA GLU A 37 -4.81 7.88 -0.57
C GLU A 37 -3.58 8.78 -0.49
N LYS A 38 -3.46 9.59 0.57
CA LYS A 38 -2.26 10.39 0.82
C LYS A 38 -1.02 9.51 0.90
N HIS A 39 -1.09 8.42 1.66
CA HIS A 39 0.02 7.48 1.77
C HIS A 39 0.35 6.78 0.45
N GLU A 40 -0.66 6.44 -0.37
CA GLU A 40 -0.41 5.89 -1.71
C GLU A 40 0.34 6.89 -2.60
N ARG A 41 0.00 8.18 -2.54
CA ARG A 41 0.71 9.24 -3.29
C ARG A 41 2.16 9.37 -2.83
N GLU A 42 2.42 9.33 -1.52
CA GLU A 42 3.77 9.33 -0.95
C GLU A 42 4.57 8.13 -1.49
N ILE A 43 4.01 6.91 -1.42
CA ILE A 43 4.66 5.71 -1.95
C ILE A 43 4.98 5.86 -3.45
N GLN A 44 4.05 6.36 -4.27
CA GLN A 44 4.34 6.55 -5.70
C GLN A 44 5.40 7.62 -5.95
N TYR A 45 5.42 8.67 -5.14
CA TYR A 45 6.44 9.71 -5.22
C TYR A 45 7.83 9.15 -4.98
N PHE A 46 8.02 8.35 -3.91
CA PHE A 46 9.31 7.71 -3.62
C PHE A 46 9.72 6.69 -4.69
N LYS A 47 8.76 5.92 -5.23
CA LYS A 47 9.04 4.95 -6.31
C LYS A 47 9.47 5.62 -7.61
N ARG A 48 8.86 6.75 -7.98
CA ARG A 48 9.23 7.49 -9.20
C ARG A 48 10.59 8.16 -9.12
N ARG A 49 11.07 8.50 -7.93
CA ARG A 49 12.37 9.17 -7.71
C ARG A 49 13.56 8.22 -7.55
N GLY A 50 13.41 6.92 -7.87
CA GLY A 50 14.52 5.95 -7.87
C GLY A 50 14.57 5.04 -6.64
N GLY A 51 13.54 5.07 -5.79
CA GLY A 51 13.43 4.15 -4.65
C GLY A 51 12.71 2.87 -5.02
N ASP A 52 13.34 1.98 -5.79
CA ASP A 52 13.03 0.55 -5.68
C ASP A 52 13.64 0.07 -4.35
N GLN A 53 13.06 0.52 -3.23
CA GLN A 53 13.37 -0.08 -1.94
C GLN A 53 12.76 -1.48 -1.96
N ALA A 54 13.56 -2.42 -2.48
CA ALA A 54 13.68 -3.73 -1.90
C ALA A 54 13.86 -3.52 -0.39
N VAL A 55 12.74 -3.55 0.33
CA VAL A 55 12.73 -3.88 1.76
C VAL A 55 13.27 -5.32 1.81
N LYS A 56 14.60 -5.42 1.87
CA LYS A 56 15.34 -6.63 2.19
C LYS A 56 14.94 -7.05 3.61
N PRO A 57 14.92 -8.37 3.89
CA PRO A 57 14.34 -8.94 5.11
C PRO A 57 14.96 -8.39 6.39
#